data_AF-A0A507FJV4-F1
#
_entry.id   AF-A0A507FJV4-F1
#
_cell.length_a   1.000
_cell.length_b   1.000
_cell.length_c   1.000
_cell.angle_alpha   90.00
_cell.angle_beta   90.00
_cell.angle_gamma   90.00
#
_symmetry.space_group_name_H-M   'P 1'
#
loop_
_entity.id
_entity.type
_entity.pdbx_description
1 polymer ?
#
loop_
_entity_poly.entity_id
_entity_poly.type
_entity_poly.pdbx_seq_one_letter_code
_entity_poly.pdbx_strand_id
1 'polypeptide(L)'
;MDALPHEIIVLTLSWIHPTNLLLLRVLSSKFNALISTRSCIAATLLRFVPRNKTDSKLYWTEFDLLFFSWPPLFQSVYAECILKKFTRIDWAAAPSSDLLLMKPIPRALGILHNLKDLDLSEAGISGQFPIELTRLPLLEALCLALNCLHGPIPPEISQLSKLEHLNLSCNNFTGPLDPIYALKSIKTLIVRVNSLSGTLSSQISNLTSLIHLDLSHNNLHGFIPSGIKGCKASLQVLYLRGNNFGGSIPQSLFECSLLRRLDLSENELEGVVCGQSVLKLVELREFIVMKGNRFERPLPWMELSLLEHLIEID
;
A
#
# COMPACT_ATOMS: atom_id res chain seq x y z
N MET A 1 -45.31 16.25 -5.43
CA MET A 1 -43.99 16.86 -5.15
C MET A 1 -43.97 18.33 -5.51
N ASP A 2 -44.57 18.73 -6.63
CA ASP A 2 -44.53 20.11 -7.15
C ASP A 2 -45.14 21.20 -6.23
N ALA A 3 -45.86 20.83 -5.16
CA ALA A 3 -46.45 21.76 -4.19
C ALA A 3 -45.73 21.82 -2.83
N LEU A 4 -44.71 20.97 -2.59
CA LEU A 4 -44.00 20.92 -1.31
C LEU A 4 -42.68 21.70 -1.38
N PRO A 5 -42.30 22.47 -0.35
CA PRO A 5 -41.00 23.10 -0.26
C PRO A 5 -39.87 22.08 -0.39
N HIS A 6 -38.79 22.43 -1.09
CA HIS A 6 -37.63 21.56 -1.32
C HIS A 6 -37.09 20.95 -0.02
N GLU A 7 -37.02 21.72 1.06
CA GLU A 7 -36.55 21.27 2.38
C GLU A 7 -37.42 20.15 2.98
N ILE A 8 -38.74 20.24 2.83
CA ILE A 8 -39.67 19.21 3.32
C ILE A 8 -39.47 17.91 2.52
N ILE A 9 -39.25 18.02 1.21
CA ILE A 9 -39.01 16.84 0.38
C ILE A 9 -37.66 16.20 0.75
N VAL A 10 -36.59 16.98 0.90
CA VAL A 10 -35.28 16.48 1.36
C VAL A 10 -35.39 15.78 2.72
N LEU A 11 -36.09 16.40 3.68
CA LEU A 11 -36.30 15.81 5.00
C LEU A 11 -37.06 14.49 4.91
N THR A 12 -38.11 14.43 4.09
CA THR A 12 -38.91 13.21 3.91
C THR A 12 -38.05 12.08 3.30
N LEU A 13 -37.29 12.39 2.25
CA LEU A 13 -36.43 11.41 1.57
C LEU A 13 -35.23 10.97 2.41
N SER A 14 -34.79 11.78 3.38
CA SER A 14 -33.68 11.43 4.27
C SER A 14 -33.96 10.20 5.15
N TRP A 15 -35.23 9.79 5.29
CA TRP A 15 -35.61 8.56 6.00
C TRP A 15 -35.48 7.30 5.15
N ILE A 16 -35.23 7.43 3.84
CA ILE A 16 -35.03 6.29 2.94
C ILE A 16 -33.56 5.88 2.98
N HIS A 17 -33.30 4.57 3.11
CA HIS A 17 -31.92 4.07 3.06
C HIS A 17 -31.22 4.49 1.76
N PRO A 18 -29.96 4.98 1.79
CA PRO A 18 -29.26 5.47 0.60
C PRO A 18 -29.22 4.49 -0.57
N THR A 19 -29.08 3.18 -0.31
CA THR A 19 -29.16 2.14 -1.35
C THR A 19 -30.51 2.11 -2.05
N ASN A 20 -31.61 2.31 -1.31
CA ASN A 20 -32.95 2.36 -1.88
C ASN A 20 -33.15 3.65 -2.68
N LEU A 21 -32.57 4.78 -2.26
CA LEU A 21 -32.58 6.01 -3.07
C LEU A 21 -31.93 5.81 -4.44
N LEU A 22 -30.85 5.04 -4.53
CA LEU A 22 -30.21 4.72 -5.81
C LEU A 22 -31.15 3.93 -6.74
N LEU A 23 -31.92 2.99 -6.19
CA LEU A 23 -32.92 2.22 -6.96
C LEU A 23 -34.07 3.11 -7.45
N LEU A 24 -34.48 4.11 -6.67
CA LEU A 24 -35.59 5.00 -7.02
C LEU A 24 -35.26 6.02 -8.13
N ARG A 25 -33.99 6.11 -8.58
CA ARG A 25 -33.56 6.99 -9.68
C ARG A 25 -34.27 6.70 -11.01
N VAL A 26 -34.79 5.50 -11.19
CA VAL A 26 -35.47 5.07 -12.43
C VAL A 26 -36.92 5.54 -12.55
N LEU A 27 -37.50 6.12 -11.48
CA LEU A 27 -38.94 6.44 -11.43
C LEU A 27 -39.33 7.64 -12.30
N SER A 28 -38.54 8.72 -12.31
CA SER A 28 -38.74 9.86 -13.23
C SER A 28 -37.51 10.76 -13.30
N SER A 29 -37.37 11.52 -14.40
CA SER A 29 -36.29 12.50 -14.57
C SER A 29 -36.32 13.60 -13.51
N LYS A 30 -37.51 14.10 -13.16
CA LYS A 30 -37.71 15.10 -12.08
C LYS A 30 -37.28 14.54 -10.72
N PHE A 31 -37.68 13.31 -10.39
CA PHE A 31 -37.31 12.68 -9.13
C PHE A 31 -35.81 12.41 -9.06
N ASN A 32 -35.22 11.89 -10.14
CA ASN A 32 -33.77 11.66 -10.25
C ASN A 32 -32.98 12.98 -10.07
N ALA A 33 -33.43 14.08 -10.67
CA ALA A 33 -32.81 15.39 -10.50
C ALA A 33 -32.80 15.84 -9.04
N LEU A 34 -33.90 15.59 -8.31
CA LEU A 34 -34.03 15.94 -6.90
C LEU A 34 -33.11 15.11 -5.99
N ILE A 35 -33.12 13.78 -6.13
CA ILE A 35 -32.29 12.90 -5.27
C ILE A 35 -30.81 12.92 -5.64
N SER A 36 -30.47 13.49 -6.79
CA SER A 36 -29.08 13.75 -7.21
C SER A 36 -28.55 15.09 -6.70
N THR A 37 -29.33 15.86 -5.91
CA THR A 37 -28.81 17.09 -5.28
C THR A 37 -27.88 16.77 -4.11
N ARG A 38 -26.81 17.56 -3.93
CA ARG A 38 -25.89 17.38 -2.79
C ARG A 38 -26.61 17.44 -1.45
N SER A 39 -27.56 18.36 -1.30
CA SER A 39 -28.32 18.55 -0.05
C SER A 39 -29.19 17.33 0.29
N CYS A 40 -29.86 16.71 -0.69
CA CYS A 40 -30.63 15.49 -0.47
C CYS A 40 -29.74 14.30 -0.08
N ILE A 41 -28.63 14.11 -0.80
CA ILE A 41 -27.67 13.04 -0.51
C ILE A 41 -27.09 13.21 0.90
N ALA A 42 -26.63 14.42 1.25
CA ALA A 42 -26.07 14.72 2.55
C ALA A 42 -27.08 14.48 3.69
N ALA A 43 -28.32 14.97 3.55
CA ALA A 43 -29.36 14.77 4.54
C ALA A 43 -29.65 13.29 4.80
N THR A 44 -29.62 12.48 3.75
CA THR A 44 -29.81 11.03 3.87
C THR A 44 -28.61 10.38 4.56
N LEU A 45 -27.39 10.60 4.07
CA LEU A 45 -26.18 9.98 4.61
C LEU A 45 -25.94 10.32 6.09
N LEU A 46 -26.24 11.55 6.52
CA LEU A 46 -26.09 11.96 7.93
C LEU A 46 -26.99 11.19 8.90
N ARG A 47 -28.08 10.59 8.43
CA ARG A 47 -28.95 9.73 9.25
C ARG A 47 -28.47 8.28 9.33
N PHE A 48 -27.65 7.84 8.37
CA PHE A 48 -27.09 6.50 8.28
C PHE A 48 -25.58 6.56 8.56
N VAL A 49 -25.23 6.73 9.83
CA VAL A 49 -23.83 6.81 10.29
C VAL A 49 -23.28 5.38 10.51
N PRO A 50 -22.02 5.10 10.13
CA PRO A 50 -21.38 3.83 10.42
C PRO A 50 -21.45 3.48 11.91
N ARG A 51 -21.87 2.24 12.19
CA ARG A 51 -22.04 1.73 13.57
C ARG A 51 -20.73 1.27 14.19
N ASN A 52 -19.75 0.85 13.39
CA ASN A 52 -18.49 0.28 13.87
C ASN A 52 -17.35 1.30 13.78
N LYS A 53 -17.24 2.16 14.79
CA LYS A 53 -16.25 3.25 14.83
C LYS A 53 -15.86 3.61 16.26
N THR A 54 -14.69 4.22 16.40
CA THR A 54 -14.32 5.05 17.55
C THR A 54 -14.29 6.52 17.12
N ASP A 55 -13.96 7.44 18.03
CA ASP A 55 -13.92 8.89 17.71
C ASP A 55 -13.00 9.23 16.54
N SER A 56 -11.95 8.44 16.30
CA SER A 56 -10.93 8.70 15.27
C SER A 56 -10.73 7.57 14.25
N LYS A 57 -11.27 6.37 14.50
CA LYS A 57 -11.11 5.20 13.63
C LYS A 57 -12.44 4.74 13.07
N LEU A 58 -12.47 4.49 11.77
CA LEU A 58 -13.60 3.86 11.09
C LEU A 58 -13.23 2.44 10.69
N TYR A 59 -14.07 1.48 11.09
CA TYR A 59 -14.01 0.10 10.62
C TYR A 59 -15.11 -0.15 9.60
N TRP A 60 -14.98 -1.23 8.84
CA TRP A 60 -16.02 -1.67 7.90
C TRP A 60 -17.41 -1.76 8.53
N THR A 61 -18.41 -1.39 7.73
CA THR A 61 -19.82 -1.76 7.91
C THR A 61 -20.40 -2.22 6.57
N GLU A 62 -21.50 -3.00 6.58
CA GLU A 62 -22.19 -3.41 5.34
C GLU A 62 -22.59 -2.22 4.45
N PHE A 63 -22.87 -1.08 5.07
CA PHE A 63 -23.20 0.16 4.38
C PHE A 63 -22.00 0.73 3.61
N ASP A 64 -20.79 0.63 4.17
CA ASP A 64 -19.55 1.09 3.53
C ASP A 64 -19.18 0.23 2.31
N LEU A 65 -19.59 -1.05 2.25
CA LEU A 65 -19.31 -1.94 1.11
C LEU A 65 -19.85 -1.37 -0.21
N LEU A 66 -20.96 -0.63 -0.12
CA LEU A 66 -21.58 -0.02 -1.28
C LEU A 66 -20.85 1.26 -1.73
N PHE A 67 -19.99 1.86 -0.91
CA PHE A 67 -19.26 3.08 -1.22
C PHE A 67 -18.50 2.96 -2.55
N PHE A 68 -17.79 1.86 -2.77
CA PHE A 68 -17.04 1.59 -4.00
C PHE A 68 -17.92 1.45 -5.24
N SER A 69 -19.21 1.15 -5.05
CA SER A 69 -20.21 0.97 -6.10
C SER A 69 -21.12 2.18 -6.29
N TRP A 70 -21.08 3.17 -5.39
CA TRP A 70 -21.92 4.36 -5.49
C TRP A 70 -21.54 5.28 -6.65
N PRO A 71 -22.50 6.08 -7.17
CA PRO A 71 -22.18 7.15 -8.12
C PRO A 71 -21.14 8.13 -7.56
N PRO A 72 -20.26 8.73 -8.39
CA PRO A 72 -19.19 9.62 -7.93
C PRO A 72 -19.65 10.77 -7.03
N LEU A 73 -20.84 11.32 -7.30
CA LEU A 73 -21.41 12.37 -6.44
C LEU A 73 -21.70 11.86 -5.03
N PHE A 74 -22.31 10.67 -4.90
CA PHE A 74 -22.57 10.05 -3.60
C PHE A 74 -21.27 9.75 -2.86
N GLN A 75 -20.26 9.22 -3.56
CA GLN A 75 -18.94 9.01 -2.98
C GLN A 75 -18.34 10.31 -2.46
N SER A 76 -18.42 11.39 -3.24
CA SER A 76 -17.88 12.70 -2.84
C SER A 76 -18.59 13.28 -1.60
N VAL A 77 -19.93 13.19 -1.55
CA VAL A 77 -20.72 13.69 -0.40
C VAL A 77 -20.49 12.80 0.82
N TYR A 78 -20.36 11.49 0.66
CA TYR A 78 -20.03 10.58 1.77
C TYR A 78 -18.64 10.86 2.34
N ALA A 79 -17.65 11.02 1.46
CA ALA A 79 -16.30 11.39 1.86
C ALA A 79 -16.30 12.70 2.65
N GLU A 80 -17.04 13.71 2.18
CA GLU A 80 -17.13 15.03 2.79
C GLU A 80 -17.96 15.06 4.09
N CYS A 81 -19.08 14.35 4.16
CA CYS A 81 -19.97 14.42 5.33
C CYS A 81 -19.56 13.44 6.44
N ILE A 82 -19.01 12.28 6.06
CA ILE A 82 -18.80 11.16 6.96
C ILE A 82 -17.32 10.83 7.12
N LEU A 83 -16.58 10.61 6.04
CA LEU A 83 -15.21 10.08 6.13
C LEU A 83 -14.17 11.12 6.59
N LYS A 84 -14.30 12.40 6.21
CA LYS A 84 -13.27 13.44 6.43
C LYS A 84 -12.87 13.70 7.89
N LYS A 85 -13.69 13.23 8.84
CA LYS A 85 -13.44 13.39 10.28
C LYS A 85 -12.52 12.32 10.86
N PHE A 86 -12.37 11.19 10.17
CA PHE A 86 -11.55 10.09 10.64
C PHE A 86 -10.09 10.32 10.27
N THR A 87 -9.21 9.94 11.19
CA THR A 87 -7.76 9.94 10.95
C THR A 87 -7.26 8.56 10.55
N ARG A 88 -8.08 7.52 10.78
CA ARG A 88 -7.81 6.16 10.31
C ARG A 88 -9.06 5.53 9.71
N ILE A 89 -8.90 4.93 8.54
CA ILE A 89 -9.92 4.09 7.90
C ILE A 89 -9.30 2.71 7.74
N ASP A 90 -9.86 1.74 8.45
CA ASP A 90 -9.44 0.35 8.44
C ASP A 90 -10.51 -0.47 7.73
N TRP A 91 -10.30 -0.61 6.44
CA TRP A 91 -11.16 -1.31 5.50
C TRP A 91 -10.44 -2.55 4.93
N ALA A 92 -9.69 -3.25 5.78
CA ALA A 92 -9.09 -4.54 5.45
C ALA A 92 -10.13 -5.68 5.39
N ALA A 93 -9.86 -6.71 4.57
CA ALA A 93 -10.61 -7.97 4.49
C ALA A 93 -12.13 -7.78 4.32
N ALA A 94 -12.52 -6.95 3.35
CA ALA A 94 -13.93 -6.70 3.05
C ALA A 94 -14.61 -8.03 2.67
N PRO A 95 -15.72 -8.43 3.31
CA PRO A 95 -16.36 -9.72 3.06
C PRO A 95 -16.63 -9.92 1.56
N SER A 96 -15.97 -10.92 1.00
CA SER A 96 -15.96 -11.30 -0.42
C SER A 96 -17.27 -11.92 -0.90
N SER A 97 -18.38 -11.72 -0.18
CA SER A 97 -19.57 -12.54 -0.30
C SER A 97 -20.38 -12.32 -1.58
N ASP A 98 -20.01 -11.40 -2.47
CA ASP A 98 -20.61 -11.33 -3.79
C ASP A 98 -19.61 -10.90 -4.87
N LEU A 99 -19.68 -11.61 -5.99
CA LEU A 99 -18.97 -11.47 -7.28
C LEU A 99 -19.13 -10.11 -8.00
N LEU A 100 -19.29 -9.00 -7.27
CA LEU A 100 -19.61 -7.68 -7.81
C LEU A 100 -18.89 -6.61 -6.95
N LEU A 101 -17.72 -6.07 -7.27
CA LEU A 101 -17.07 -5.80 -8.54
C LEU A 101 -15.58 -5.47 -8.24
N MET A 102 -14.69 -5.88 -9.14
CA MET A 102 -13.37 -5.29 -9.36
C MET A 102 -13.52 -3.76 -9.56
N LYS A 103 -13.56 -2.97 -8.47
CA LYS A 103 -13.76 -1.52 -8.54
C LYS A 103 -12.45 -0.76 -8.30
N PRO A 104 -12.24 0.37 -8.99
CA PRO A 104 -11.15 1.26 -8.66
C PRO A 104 -11.38 1.93 -7.32
N ILE A 105 -10.28 2.33 -6.69
CA ILE A 105 -10.31 3.17 -5.50
C ILE A 105 -11.02 4.49 -5.84
N PRO A 106 -12.09 4.87 -5.11
CA PRO A 106 -12.81 6.10 -5.37
C PRO A 106 -11.93 7.33 -5.21
N ARG A 107 -11.90 8.19 -6.24
CA ARG A 107 -11.19 9.49 -6.22
C ARG A 107 -11.59 10.39 -5.06
N ALA A 108 -12.81 10.21 -4.56
CA ALA A 108 -13.35 10.91 -3.39
C ALA A 108 -12.51 10.72 -2.12
N LEU A 109 -11.72 9.65 -2.00
CA LEU A 109 -10.81 9.46 -0.86
C LEU A 109 -9.68 10.51 -0.81
N GLY A 110 -9.36 11.17 -1.94
CA GLY A 110 -8.32 12.21 -1.99
C GLY A 110 -8.65 13.53 -1.28
N ILE A 111 -9.86 13.69 -0.73
CA ILE A 111 -10.26 14.89 0.03
C ILE A 111 -10.12 14.71 1.55
N LEU A 112 -9.69 13.53 2.00
CA LEU A 112 -9.62 13.16 3.41
C LEU A 112 -8.35 13.72 4.06
N HIS A 113 -8.22 15.05 4.10
CA HIS A 113 -6.97 15.73 4.50
C HIS A 113 -6.49 15.44 5.94
N ASN A 114 -7.36 14.91 6.80
CA ASN A 114 -7.03 14.48 8.16
C ASN A 114 -6.55 13.02 8.26
N LEU A 115 -6.65 12.26 7.17
CA LEU A 115 -6.34 10.84 7.14
C LEU A 115 -4.82 10.62 7.29
N LYS A 116 -4.47 9.78 8.26
CA LYS A 116 -3.11 9.34 8.57
C LYS A 116 -2.88 7.88 8.20
N ASP A 117 -3.91 7.06 8.32
CA ASP A 117 -3.80 5.62 8.14
C ASP A 117 -4.97 5.13 7.27
N LEU A 118 -4.64 4.53 6.13
CA LEU A 118 -5.60 3.96 5.21
C LEU A 118 -5.22 2.51 4.91
N ASP A 119 -6.06 1.58 5.38
CA ASP A 119 -5.96 0.17 5.04
C ASP A 119 -7.13 -0.24 4.15
N LEU A 120 -6.84 -0.63 2.92
CA LEU A 120 -7.76 -1.19 1.93
C LEU A 120 -7.30 -2.59 1.49
N SER A 121 -6.58 -3.31 2.34
CA SER A 121 -6.07 -4.64 1.99
C SER A 121 -7.19 -5.67 1.84
N GLU A 122 -7.03 -6.62 0.90
CA GLU A 122 -8.01 -7.70 0.68
C GLU A 122 -9.45 -7.16 0.48
N ALA A 123 -9.59 -6.12 -0.35
CA ALA A 123 -10.86 -5.44 -0.58
C ALA A 123 -11.41 -5.65 -2.01
N GLY A 124 -10.81 -6.55 -2.80
CA GLY A 124 -11.24 -6.85 -4.16
C GLY A 124 -11.09 -5.67 -5.14
N ILE A 125 -10.19 -4.73 -4.83
CA ILE A 125 -10.00 -3.50 -5.59
C ILE A 125 -9.21 -3.79 -6.88
N SER A 126 -9.54 -3.09 -7.97
CA SER A 126 -8.86 -3.18 -9.27
C SER A 126 -8.47 -1.81 -9.82
N GLY A 127 -7.92 -1.77 -11.03
CA GLY A 127 -7.53 -0.51 -11.68
C GLY A 127 -6.14 -0.04 -11.28
N GLN A 128 -5.82 1.22 -11.59
CA GLN A 128 -4.52 1.82 -11.28
C GLN A 128 -4.49 2.46 -9.89
N PHE A 129 -3.28 2.75 -9.40
CA PHE A 129 -3.11 3.56 -8.20
C PHE A 129 -3.84 4.91 -8.36
N PRO A 130 -4.72 5.28 -7.43
CA PRO A 130 -5.47 6.54 -7.49
C PRO A 130 -4.57 7.73 -7.17
N ILE A 131 -4.32 8.57 -8.16
CA ILE A 131 -3.49 9.76 -8.02
C ILE A 131 -4.00 10.73 -6.96
N GLU A 132 -5.31 10.73 -6.68
CA GLU A 132 -5.90 11.60 -5.68
C GLU A 132 -5.45 11.25 -4.25
N LEU A 133 -5.05 10.00 -3.96
CA LEU A 133 -4.50 9.64 -2.66
C LEU A 133 -3.16 10.31 -2.39
N THR A 134 -2.38 10.67 -3.42
CA THR A 134 -1.07 11.32 -3.23
C THR A 134 -1.18 12.74 -2.67
N ARG A 135 -2.40 13.30 -2.67
CA ARG A 135 -2.70 14.66 -2.17
C ARG A 135 -3.02 14.70 -0.68
N LEU A 136 -2.98 13.57 0.02
CA LEU A 136 -3.27 13.49 1.44
C LEU A 136 -2.06 13.93 2.27
N PRO A 137 -2.08 15.12 2.89
CA PRO A 137 -0.88 15.76 3.45
C PRO A 137 -0.41 15.14 4.76
N LEU A 138 -1.26 14.32 5.40
CA LEU A 138 -1.02 13.70 6.70
C LEU A 138 -0.88 12.18 6.63
N LEU A 139 -0.93 11.58 5.44
CA LEU A 139 -0.89 10.12 5.30
C LEU A 139 0.49 9.59 5.73
N GLU A 140 0.47 8.74 6.75
CA GLU A 140 1.61 8.10 7.40
C GLU A 140 1.67 6.60 7.05
N ALA A 141 0.51 5.95 6.89
CA ALA A 141 0.41 4.54 6.52
C ALA A 141 -0.61 4.32 5.38
N LEU A 142 -0.20 3.56 4.36
CA LEU A 142 -1.03 3.13 3.25
C LEU A 142 -0.85 1.63 2.99
N CYS A 143 -1.91 0.85 3.19
CA CYS A 143 -1.94 -0.57 2.89
C CYS A 143 -2.97 -0.85 1.79
N LEU A 144 -2.51 -1.30 0.62
CA LEU A 144 -3.32 -1.72 -0.53
C LEU A 144 -3.06 -3.19 -0.89
N ALA A 145 -2.53 -3.97 0.05
CA ALA A 145 -2.10 -5.35 -0.19
C ALA A 145 -3.25 -6.28 -0.59
N LEU A 146 -2.94 -7.38 -1.28
CA LEU A 146 -3.92 -8.43 -1.61
C LEU A 146 -5.11 -7.89 -2.43
N ASN A 147 -4.82 -7.14 -3.49
CA ASN A 147 -5.82 -6.61 -4.42
C ASN A 147 -5.42 -6.94 -5.88
N CYS A 148 -6.17 -6.43 -6.85
CA CYS A 148 -5.88 -6.57 -8.28
C CYS A 148 -5.50 -5.22 -8.91
N LEU A 149 -4.78 -4.36 -8.19
CA LEU A 149 -4.27 -3.10 -8.72
C LEU A 149 -3.17 -3.37 -9.74
N HIS A 150 -3.13 -2.59 -10.82
CA HIS A 150 -2.20 -2.78 -11.93
C HIS A 150 -1.63 -1.47 -12.47
N GLY A 151 -0.69 -1.58 -13.41
CA GLY A 151 0.02 -0.44 -13.98
C GLY A 151 1.17 0.05 -13.09
N PRO A 152 1.82 1.17 -13.44
CA PRO A 152 2.97 1.65 -12.70
C PRO A 152 2.59 2.32 -11.38
N ILE A 153 3.52 2.32 -10.43
CA ILE A 153 3.46 3.23 -9.29
C ILE A 153 3.63 4.67 -9.84
N PRO A 154 2.72 5.61 -9.55
CA PRO A 154 2.78 6.94 -10.14
C PRO A 154 3.90 7.78 -9.52
N PRO A 155 4.61 8.62 -10.30
CA PRO A 155 5.67 9.49 -9.79
C PRO A 155 5.19 10.46 -8.70
N GLU A 156 3.92 10.82 -8.71
CA GLU A 156 3.30 11.69 -7.71
C GLU A 156 3.18 11.03 -6.33
N ILE A 157 3.45 9.72 -6.18
CA ILE A 157 3.57 9.10 -4.85
C ILE A 157 4.58 9.87 -3.98
N SER A 158 5.58 10.50 -4.60
CA SER A 158 6.55 11.42 -3.99
C SER A 158 5.93 12.58 -3.20
N GLN A 159 4.67 12.94 -3.45
CA GLN A 159 3.94 13.98 -2.73
C GLN A 159 3.57 13.56 -1.29
N LEU A 160 3.56 12.26 -1.01
CA LEU A 160 3.28 11.70 0.32
C LEU A 160 4.51 11.82 1.24
N SER A 161 4.90 13.06 1.53
CA SER A 161 6.12 13.38 2.28
C SER A 161 6.18 12.84 3.72
N LYS A 162 5.02 12.48 4.29
CA LYS A 162 4.90 11.90 5.64
C LYS A 162 4.73 10.39 5.65
N LEU A 163 4.72 9.74 4.50
CA LEU A 163 4.47 8.30 4.42
C LEU A 163 5.64 7.53 5.05
N GLU A 164 5.34 6.76 6.08
CA GLU A 164 6.29 5.92 6.80
C GLU A 164 6.10 4.44 6.46
N HIS A 165 4.86 4.02 6.16
CA HIS A 165 4.53 2.64 5.85
C HIS A 165 3.75 2.53 4.54
N LEU A 166 4.33 1.82 3.57
CA LEU A 166 3.71 1.54 2.29
C LEU A 166 3.71 0.02 2.04
N ASN A 167 2.52 -0.55 1.93
CA ASN A 167 2.34 -1.95 1.57
C ASN A 167 1.47 -2.06 0.31
N LEU A 168 2.09 -2.46 -0.80
CA LEU A 168 1.44 -2.72 -2.10
C LEU A 168 1.55 -4.20 -2.50
N SER A 169 1.86 -5.09 -1.55
CA SER A 169 2.15 -6.49 -1.84
C SER A 169 0.96 -7.25 -2.44
N CYS A 170 1.25 -8.31 -3.19
CA CYS A 170 0.24 -9.17 -3.81
C CYS A 170 -0.76 -8.38 -4.67
N ASN A 171 -0.24 -7.70 -5.69
CA ASN A 171 -0.98 -6.95 -6.71
C ASN A 171 -0.35 -7.24 -8.08
N ASN A 172 -0.71 -6.46 -9.11
CA ASN A 172 -0.22 -6.55 -10.48
C ASN A 172 0.53 -5.26 -10.91
N PHE A 173 1.20 -4.57 -9.98
CA PHE A 173 1.97 -3.37 -10.31
C PHE A 173 3.13 -3.69 -11.26
N THR A 174 3.40 -2.80 -12.22
CA THR A 174 4.45 -2.94 -13.25
C THR A 174 5.40 -1.73 -13.25
N GLY A 175 6.41 -1.75 -14.11
CA GLY A 175 7.34 -0.62 -14.27
C GLY A 175 8.39 -0.52 -13.16
N PRO A 176 9.19 0.57 -13.14
CA PRO A 176 10.33 0.74 -12.26
C PRO A 176 9.96 1.22 -10.85
N LEU A 177 10.91 1.05 -9.92
CA LEU A 177 10.80 1.51 -8.52
C LEU A 177 11.07 3.02 -8.34
N ASP A 178 11.53 3.72 -9.38
CA ASP A 178 11.99 5.11 -9.34
C ASP A 178 11.11 6.07 -8.51
N PRO A 179 9.77 6.03 -8.61
CA PRO A 179 8.88 6.90 -7.81
C PRO A 179 9.06 6.78 -6.29
N ILE A 180 9.43 5.60 -5.80
CA ILE A 180 9.49 5.31 -4.37
C ILE A 180 10.72 5.95 -3.71
N TYR A 181 11.82 6.17 -4.45
CA TYR A 181 13.05 6.77 -3.89
C TYR A 181 12.88 8.21 -3.41
N ALA A 182 11.74 8.84 -3.72
CA ALA A 182 11.38 10.17 -3.23
C ALA A 182 10.74 10.17 -1.83
N LEU A 183 10.31 9.01 -1.31
CA LEU A 183 9.63 8.86 -0.02
C LEU A 183 10.63 8.87 1.15
N LYS A 184 11.22 10.02 1.48
CA LYS A 184 12.32 10.14 2.45
C LYS A 184 11.99 9.70 3.89
N SER A 185 10.71 9.76 4.26
CA SER A 185 10.21 9.36 5.58
C SER A 185 9.91 7.86 5.69
N ILE A 186 10.04 7.11 4.58
CA ILE A 186 9.64 5.70 4.53
C ILE A 186 10.50 4.86 5.48
N LYS A 187 9.82 4.05 6.29
CA LYS A 187 10.41 3.09 7.24
C LYS A 187 10.12 1.66 6.79
N THR A 188 8.94 1.41 6.25
CA THR A 188 8.51 0.10 5.77
C THR A 188 8.01 0.20 4.35
N LEU A 189 8.66 -0.51 3.43
CA LEU A 189 8.29 -0.61 2.03
C LEU A 189 8.15 -2.08 1.65
N ILE A 190 6.91 -2.50 1.42
CA ILE A 190 6.58 -3.88 1.04
C ILE A 190 5.85 -3.84 -0.30
N VAL A 191 6.52 -4.29 -1.36
CA VAL A 191 5.96 -4.37 -2.71
C VAL A 191 6.11 -5.77 -3.32
N ARG A 192 6.29 -6.79 -2.46
CA ARG A 192 6.46 -8.18 -2.85
C ARG A 192 5.28 -8.71 -3.68
N VAL A 193 5.53 -9.72 -4.52
CA VAL A 193 4.51 -10.39 -5.33
C VAL A 193 3.76 -9.38 -6.19
N ASN A 194 4.50 -8.79 -7.13
CA ASN A 194 4.01 -7.90 -8.17
C ASN A 194 4.72 -8.24 -9.49
N SER A 195 4.60 -7.40 -10.51
CA SER A 195 5.32 -7.52 -11.79
C SER A 195 6.24 -6.33 -12.03
N LEU A 196 6.80 -5.75 -10.96
CA LEU A 196 7.74 -4.63 -11.04
C LEU A 196 9.01 -5.06 -11.78
N SER A 197 9.58 -4.15 -12.56
CA SER A 197 10.68 -4.43 -13.49
C SER A 197 11.73 -3.31 -13.44
N GLY A 198 12.84 -3.47 -14.17
CA GLY A 198 13.94 -2.51 -14.12
C GLY A 198 14.93 -2.83 -13.01
N THR A 199 15.75 -1.86 -12.63
CA THR A 199 16.87 -2.07 -11.70
C THR A 199 16.61 -1.44 -10.34
N LEU A 200 17.30 -1.95 -9.32
CA LEU A 200 17.39 -1.28 -8.01
C LEU A 200 18.39 -0.13 -8.13
N SER A 201 17.91 1.11 -8.21
CA SER A 201 18.74 2.31 -8.42
C SER A 201 19.59 2.65 -7.18
N SER A 202 20.73 3.30 -7.40
CA SER A 202 21.56 3.85 -6.31
C SER A 202 20.83 4.91 -5.48
N GLN A 203 19.73 5.47 -5.99
CA GLN A 203 18.83 6.37 -5.27
C GLN A 203 18.14 5.73 -4.05
N ILE A 204 18.24 4.41 -3.88
CA ILE A 204 17.89 3.75 -2.60
C ILE A 204 18.59 4.41 -1.41
N SER A 205 19.77 5.02 -1.63
CA SER A 205 20.49 5.79 -0.60
C SER A 205 19.71 6.97 -0.02
N ASN A 206 18.66 7.44 -0.70
CA ASN A 206 17.78 8.52 -0.22
C ASN A 206 16.86 8.06 0.91
N LEU A 207 16.61 6.75 1.02
CA LEU A 207 15.68 6.17 1.99
C LEU A 207 16.42 5.91 3.32
N THR A 208 16.94 6.96 3.93
CA THR A 208 17.81 6.87 5.12
C THR A 208 17.08 6.39 6.38
N SER A 209 15.75 6.46 6.41
CA SER A 209 14.90 5.97 7.50
C SER A 209 14.40 4.54 7.29
N LEU A 210 14.78 3.88 6.19
CA LEU A 210 14.24 2.58 5.78
C LEU A 210 14.68 1.46 6.73
N ILE A 211 13.72 0.84 7.39
CA ILE A 211 13.92 -0.27 8.34
C ILE A 211 13.66 -1.60 7.66
N HIS A 212 12.62 -1.69 6.84
CA HIS A 212 12.17 -2.92 6.21
C HIS A 212 11.90 -2.68 4.73
N LEU A 213 12.67 -3.37 3.88
CA LEU A 213 12.50 -3.43 2.44
C LEU A 213 12.17 -4.85 1.99
N ASP A 214 11.01 -5.04 1.39
CA ASP A 214 10.62 -6.30 0.76
C ASP A 214 10.20 -6.09 -0.69
N LEU A 215 11.07 -6.55 -1.60
CA LEU A 215 10.90 -6.52 -3.05
C LEU A 215 10.69 -7.91 -3.65
N SER A 216 10.45 -8.92 -2.81
CA SER A 216 10.48 -10.32 -3.23
C SER A 216 9.44 -10.66 -4.30
N HIS A 217 9.73 -11.62 -5.17
CA HIS A 217 8.82 -12.08 -6.22
C HIS A 217 8.35 -10.94 -7.14
N ASN A 218 9.30 -10.36 -7.86
CA ASN A 218 9.10 -9.36 -8.91
C ASN A 218 10.02 -9.72 -10.10
N ASN A 219 10.08 -8.86 -11.12
CA ASN A 219 10.93 -9.01 -12.30
C ASN A 219 12.11 -8.00 -12.29
N LEU A 220 12.61 -7.65 -11.09
CA LEU A 220 13.73 -6.71 -10.95
C LEU A 220 15.03 -7.38 -11.37
N HIS A 221 15.90 -6.66 -12.06
CA HIS A 221 17.15 -7.20 -12.61
C HIS A 221 18.33 -6.24 -12.43
N GLY A 222 19.49 -6.66 -12.93
CA GLY A 222 20.74 -5.91 -12.80
C GLY A 222 21.41 -6.14 -11.45
N PHE A 223 22.24 -5.21 -11.01
CA PHE A 223 23.03 -5.35 -9.79
C PHE A 223 22.31 -4.80 -8.57
N ILE A 224 22.58 -5.38 -7.40
CA ILE A 224 22.29 -4.70 -6.13
C ILE A 224 23.24 -3.48 -6.04
N PRO A 225 22.73 -2.25 -5.94
CA PRO A 225 23.56 -1.05 -6.03
C PRO A 225 24.35 -0.83 -4.74
N SER A 226 25.56 -0.26 -4.86
CA SER A 226 26.36 0.12 -3.70
C SER A 226 25.72 1.25 -2.85
N GLY A 227 24.73 1.95 -3.41
CA GLY A 227 23.91 2.95 -2.73
C GLY A 227 23.11 2.42 -1.54
N ILE A 228 22.94 1.10 -1.41
CA ILE A 228 22.25 0.46 -0.26
C ILE A 228 22.86 0.87 1.09
N LYS A 229 24.17 1.22 1.14
CA LYS A 229 24.81 1.73 2.36
C LYS A 229 24.20 3.03 2.89
N GLY A 230 23.44 3.77 2.10
CA GLY A 230 22.69 4.94 2.57
C GLY A 230 21.65 4.58 3.64
N CYS A 231 21.17 3.34 3.65
CA CYS A 231 20.22 2.82 4.62
C CYS A 231 20.90 2.16 5.85
N LYS A 232 22.23 2.16 5.94
CA LYS A 232 22.98 1.39 6.96
C LYS A 232 22.62 1.73 8.42
N ALA A 233 22.12 2.95 8.65
CA ALA A 233 21.78 3.45 9.99
C ALA A 233 20.40 2.98 10.49
N SER A 234 19.60 2.34 9.65
CA SER A 234 18.20 1.99 9.95
C SER A 234 17.78 0.60 9.46
N LEU A 235 18.36 0.11 8.36
CA LEU A 235 17.93 -1.11 7.68
C LEU A 235 18.13 -2.36 8.55
N GLN A 236 17.03 -3.06 8.80
CA GLN A 236 16.98 -4.28 9.62
C GLN A 236 16.50 -5.50 8.81
N VAL A 237 15.63 -5.30 7.82
CA VAL A 237 15.07 -6.37 7.01
C VAL A 237 15.24 -6.03 5.53
N LEU A 238 15.88 -6.93 4.78
CA LEU A 238 16.05 -6.82 3.35
C LEU A 238 15.70 -8.15 2.66
N TYR A 239 14.61 -8.14 1.91
CA TYR A 239 14.18 -9.28 1.09
C TYR A 239 14.14 -8.92 -0.38
N LEU A 240 14.96 -9.63 -1.16
CA LEU A 240 15.07 -9.52 -2.62
C LEU A 240 14.74 -10.85 -3.32
N ARG A 241 14.21 -11.83 -2.58
CA ARG A 241 13.98 -13.19 -3.05
C ARG A 241 13.20 -13.26 -4.35
N GLY A 242 13.52 -14.17 -5.26
CA GLY A 242 12.68 -14.43 -6.43
C GLY A 242 12.64 -13.24 -7.39
N ASN A 243 13.80 -12.72 -7.75
CA ASN A 243 14.01 -11.69 -8.76
C ASN A 243 15.09 -12.16 -9.76
N ASN A 244 15.57 -11.27 -10.61
CA ASN A 244 16.62 -11.51 -11.60
C ASN A 244 17.89 -10.70 -11.29
N PHE A 245 18.19 -10.45 -10.01
CA PHE A 245 19.42 -9.73 -9.63
C PHE A 245 20.66 -10.56 -9.95
N GLY A 246 21.61 -9.97 -10.66
CA GLY A 246 22.88 -10.59 -11.06
C GLY A 246 24.10 -9.87 -10.49
N GLY A 247 25.28 -10.37 -10.89
CA GLY A 247 26.57 -9.89 -10.39
C GLY A 247 26.83 -10.26 -8.92
N SER A 248 27.90 -9.70 -8.36
CA SER A 248 28.30 -9.96 -6.99
C SER A 248 27.50 -9.13 -5.98
N ILE A 249 27.35 -9.68 -4.76
CA ILE A 249 26.79 -8.92 -3.63
C ILE A 249 27.75 -7.76 -3.32
N PRO A 250 27.29 -6.49 -3.34
CA PRO A 250 28.17 -5.36 -3.13
C PRO A 250 28.65 -5.32 -1.68
N GLN A 251 29.94 -5.02 -1.48
CA GLN A 251 30.56 -4.95 -0.14
C GLN A 251 29.83 -4.01 0.82
N SER A 252 29.22 -2.96 0.28
CA SER A 252 28.43 -1.95 0.97
C SER A 252 27.16 -2.50 1.63
N LEU A 253 26.60 -3.61 1.16
CA LEU A 253 25.45 -4.27 1.79
C LEU A 253 25.83 -4.79 3.19
N PHE A 254 27.05 -5.34 3.31
CA PHE A 254 27.60 -5.82 4.58
C PHE A 254 27.98 -4.69 5.56
N GLU A 255 27.88 -3.42 5.15
CA GLU A 255 28.03 -2.27 6.07
C GLU A 255 26.72 -1.93 6.80
N CYS A 256 25.60 -2.53 6.41
CA CYS A 256 24.31 -2.38 7.10
C CYS A 256 24.27 -3.25 8.35
N SER A 257 25.06 -2.86 9.37
CA SER A 257 25.31 -3.66 10.58
C SER A 257 24.07 -3.95 11.43
N LEU A 258 22.97 -3.21 11.22
CA LEU A 258 21.69 -3.42 11.89
C LEU A 258 20.80 -4.48 11.22
N LEU A 259 21.21 -5.05 10.07
CA LEU A 259 20.47 -6.11 9.39
C LEU A 259 20.29 -7.32 10.30
N ARG A 260 19.03 -7.70 10.49
CA ARG A 260 18.59 -8.87 11.26
C ARG A 260 18.14 -10.02 10.37
N ARG A 261 17.57 -9.68 9.21
CA ARG A 261 17.01 -10.62 8.23
C ARG A 261 17.48 -10.24 6.82
N LEU A 262 18.04 -11.21 6.11
CA LEU A 262 18.51 -11.04 4.74
C LEU A 262 18.07 -12.23 3.86
N ASP A 263 17.25 -11.95 2.85
CA ASP A 263 16.88 -12.94 1.84
C ASP A 263 17.30 -12.47 0.45
N LEU A 264 18.28 -13.15 -0.14
CA LEU A 264 18.75 -12.94 -1.50
C LEU A 264 18.49 -14.15 -2.39
N SER A 265 17.69 -15.12 -1.92
CA SER A 265 17.51 -16.39 -2.61
C SER A 265 16.78 -16.26 -3.94
N GLU A 266 16.87 -17.28 -4.79
CA GLU A 266 16.16 -17.35 -6.07
C GLU A 266 16.43 -16.10 -6.94
N ASN A 267 17.71 -15.87 -7.24
CA ASN A 267 18.21 -14.78 -8.08
C ASN A 267 19.31 -15.30 -9.02
N GLU A 268 20.00 -14.40 -9.71
CA GLU A 268 21.11 -14.70 -10.63
C GLU A 268 22.46 -14.22 -10.07
N LEU A 269 22.58 -14.04 -8.75
CA LEU A 269 23.79 -13.50 -8.11
C LEU A 269 24.97 -14.46 -8.27
N GLU A 270 26.15 -13.90 -8.46
CA GLU A 270 27.39 -14.63 -8.76
C GLU A 270 28.56 -14.15 -7.90
N GLY A 271 29.75 -14.68 -8.19
CA GLY A 271 30.99 -14.37 -7.48
C GLY A 271 31.12 -15.09 -6.14
N VAL A 272 31.93 -14.51 -5.24
CA VAL A 272 32.31 -15.12 -3.96
C VAL A 272 31.76 -14.30 -2.80
N VAL A 273 31.01 -14.95 -1.90
CA VAL A 273 30.58 -14.35 -0.64
C VAL A 273 31.74 -14.41 0.36
N CYS A 274 32.34 -13.26 0.65
CA CYS A 274 33.46 -13.17 1.59
C CYS A 274 32.96 -13.33 3.04
N GLY A 275 33.35 -14.40 3.72
CA GLY A 275 32.96 -14.67 5.11
C GLY A 275 33.28 -13.51 6.07
N GLN A 276 34.44 -12.88 5.93
CA GLN A 276 34.82 -11.70 6.72
C GLN A 276 33.85 -10.52 6.56
N SER A 277 33.17 -10.42 5.42
CA SER A 277 32.15 -9.40 5.18
C SER A 277 30.85 -9.74 5.88
N VAL A 278 30.44 -11.01 5.83
CA VAL A 278 29.24 -11.50 6.53
C VAL A 278 29.35 -11.25 8.03
N LEU A 279 30.53 -11.44 8.62
CA LEU A 279 30.78 -11.16 10.05
C LEU A 279 30.57 -9.69 10.47
N LYS A 280 30.49 -8.75 9.52
CA LYS A 280 30.16 -7.35 9.82
C LYS A 280 28.67 -7.14 10.15
N LEU A 281 27.81 -8.09 9.77
CA LEU A 281 26.38 -8.07 10.08
C LEU A 281 26.15 -8.59 11.50
N VAL A 282 26.65 -7.84 12.48
CA VAL A 282 26.68 -8.24 13.89
C VAL A 282 25.29 -8.41 14.53
N GLU A 283 24.26 -7.77 13.96
CA GLU A 283 22.87 -7.91 14.40
C GLU A 283 22.09 -8.98 13.61
N LEU A 284 22.75 -9.76 12.75
CA LEU A 284 22.12 -10.83 11.99
C LEU A 284 21.78 -11.99 12.93
N ARG A 285 20.51 -12.07 13.31
CA ARG A 285 20.01 -12.92 14.41
C ARG A 285 18.77 -13.71 14.05
N GLU A 286 18.36 -13.71 12.79
CA GLU A 286 17.11 -14.38 12.40
C GLU A 286 17.38 -15.30 11.23
N PHE A 287 17.61 -14.77 10.03
CA PHE A 287 17.98 -15.64 8.91
C PHE A 287 18.78 -14.94 7.83
N ILE A 288 19.59 -15.74 7.15
CA ILE A 288 20.28 -15.41 5.91
C ILE A 288 20.05 -16.51 4.90
N VAL A 289 19.36 -16.19 3.82
CA VAL A 289 19.05 -17.18 2.77
C VAL A 289 19.61 -16.67 1.46
N MET A 290 20.46 -17.48 0.83
CA MET A 290 21.15 -17.15 -0.42
C MET A 290 21.04 -18.26 -1.47
N LYS A 291 20.28 -19.33 -1.19
CA LYS A 291 20.07 -20.45 -2.12
C LYS A 291 19.47 -20.03 -3.46
N GLY A 292 19.65 -20.87 -4.48
CA GLY A 292 19.10 -20.60 -5.80
C GLY A 292 19.74 -19.39 -6.48
N ASN A 293 21.05 -19.22 -6.29
CA ASN A 293 21.92 -18.27 -6.98
C ASN A 293 23.05 -19.01 -7.72
N ARG A 294 23.96 -18.28 -8.36
CA ARG A 294 25.07 -18.78 -9.20
C ARG A 294 26.45 -18.53 -8.58
N PHE A 295 26.57 -18.61 -7.25
CA PHE A 295 27.85 -18.39 -6.57
C PHE A 295 28.91 -19.42 -6.96
N GLU A 296 30.16 -18.96 -7.12
CA GLU A 296 31.28 -19.78 -7.57
C GLU A 296 31.74 -20.80 -6.51
N ARG A 297 31.47 -20.50 -5.24
CA ARG A 297 31.87 -21.30 -4.08
C ARG A 297 30.69 -21.48 -3.14
N PRO A 298 30.70 -22.55 -2.31
CA PRO A 298 29.77 -22.66 -1.20
C PRO A 298 29.81 -21.41 -0.33
N LEU A 299 28.68 -21.10 0.31
CA LEU A 299 28.59 -20.02 1.28
C LEU A 299 29.63 -20.21 2.41
N PRO A 300 30.13 -19.12 3.01
CA PRO A 300 31.13 -19.16 4.06
C PRO A 300 30.53 -19.70 5.38
N TRP A 301 30.26 -21.01 5.42
CA TRP A 301 29.57 -21.71 6.51
C TRP A 301 30.30 -21.58 7.84
N MET A 302 31.63 -21.57 7.85
CA MET A 302 32.41 -21.40 9.08
C MET A 302 32.11 -20.03 9.72
N GLU A 303 32.17 -18.95 8.95
CA GLU A 303 31.88 -17.61 9.43
C GLU A 303 30.40 -17.41 9.76
N LEU A 304 29.50 -17.97 8.96
CA LEU A 304 28.06 -17.97 9.23
C LEU A 304 27.73 -18.67 10.56
N SER A 305 28.42 -19.77 10.88
CA SER A 305 28.22 -20.50 12.12
C SER A 305 28.67 -19.74 13.38
N LEU A 306 29.51 -18.71 13.23
CA LEU A 306 29.94 -17.85 14.34
C LEU A 306 28.87 -16.81 14.74
N LEU A 307 27.85 -16.62 13.90
CA LEU A 307 26.72 -15.76 14.23
C LEU A 307 25.73 -16.57 15.08
N GLU A 308 26.02 -16.66 16.38
CA GLU A 308 25.35 -17.53 17.38
C GLU A 308 23.82 -17.40 17.47
N HIS A 309 23.25 -16.40 16.81
CA HIS A 309 21.82 -16.10 16.85
C HIS A 309 21.07 -16.43 15.56
N LEU A 310 21.72 -16.92 14.50
CA LEU A 310 20.98 -17.28 13.28
C LEU A 310 20.05 -18.47 13.53
N ILE A 311 18.76 -18.25 13.23
CA ILE A 311 17.69 -19.24 13.40
C ILE A 311 17.63 -20.17 12.18
N GLU A 312 17.89 -19.64 10.97
CA GLU A 312 17.81 -20.39 9.72
C GLU A 312 18.93 -19.98 8.75
N ILE A 313 19.66 -20.99 8.25
CA ILE A 313 20.72 -20.86 7.24
C ILE A 313 20.48 -21.97 6.20
N ASP A 314 20.39 -21.61 4.92
CA ASP A 314 20.27 -22.55 3.79
C ASP A 314 21.13 -22.08 2.60
#